data_AF-A0A3R6JP71-F1
#
_entry.id   AF-A0A3R6JP71-F1
#
_cell.length_a   1.000
_cell.length_b   1.000
_cell.length_c   1.000
_cell.angle_alpha   90.00
_cell.angle_beta   90.00
_cell.angle_gamma   90.00
#
_symmetry.space_group_name_H-M   'P 1'
#
loop_
_entity.id
_entity.type
_entity.pdbx_description
1 polymer ?
#
loop_
_entity_poly.entity_id
_entity_poly.type
_entity_poly.pdbx_seq_one_letter_code
_entity_poly.pdbx_strand_id
1 'polypeptide(L)'
;MNGYEKLLKIMQEEGMKNNPAKIVIGIMKSPTECEVAKNILDQDDFYVAEHLSMKKNVNVVENDQEKQVEKIQSLLKAGDMVAVYRLSDEKYLILDKVVNVDVSI
;
A
#
# COMPACT_ATOMS: atom_id res chain seq x y z
N MET A 1 -30.54 14.58 4.78
CA MET A 1 -30.25 14.16 3.40
C MET A 1 -31.41 14.53 2.49
N ASN A 2 -31.19 15.37 1.48
CA ASN A 2 -32.23 15.80 0.53
C ASN A 2 -32.40 14.80 -0.64
N GLY A 3 -33.39 15.03 -1.53
CA GLY A 3 -33.65 14.15 -2.67
C GLY A 3 -32.53 14.10 -3.71
N TYR A 4 -31.80 15.19 -3.88
CA TYR A 4 -30.66 15.29 -4.79
C TYR A 4 -29.45 14.48 -4.29
N GLU A 5 -29.15 14.57 -2.99
CA GLU A 5 -28.08 13.80 -2.35
C GLU A 5 -28.34 12.29 -2.42
N LYS A 6 -29.60 11.86 -2.28
CA LYS A 6 -29.98 10.46 -2.50
C LYS A 6 -29.70 10.01 -3.93
N LEU A 7 -30.05 10.82 -4.91
CA LEU A 7 -29.85 10.49 -6.32
C LEU A 7 -28.36 10.41 -6.68
N LEU A 8 -27.56 11.37 -6.19
CA LEU A 8 -26.10 11.35 -6.30
C LEU A 8 -25.48 10.09 -5.72
N LYS A 9 -25.93 9.69 -4.52
CA LYS A 9 -25.43 8.49 -3.85
C LYS A 9 -25.74 7.22 -4.66
N ILE A 10 -26.96 7.11 -5.19
CA ILE A 10 -27.35 6.00 -6.08
C ILE A 10 -26.48 6.00 -7.35
N MET A 11 -26.26 7.16 -7.97
CA MET A 11 -25.39 7.26 -9.16
C MET A 11 -23.94 6.81 -8.88
N GLN A 12 -23.40 7.18 -7.71
CA GLN A 12 -22.08 6.75 -7.28
C GLN A 12 -22.03 5.24 -7.03
N GLU A 13 -23.00 4.70 -6.29
CA GLU A 13 -23.09 3.26 -5.99
C GLU A 13 -23.21 2.42 -7.27
N GLU A 14 -24.08 2.80 -8.21
CA GLU A 14 -24.22 2.10 -9.50
C GLU A 14 -22.96 2.23 -10.37
N GLY A 15 -22.28 3.38 -10.37
CA GLY A 15 -21.02 3.58 -11.07
C GLY A 15 -19.86 2.76 -10.49
N MET A 16 -19.87 2.50 -9.18
CA MET A 16 -18.86 1.70 -8.49
C MET A 16 -19.02 0.20 -8.72
N LYS A 17 -20.25 -0.32 -8.83
CA LYS A 17 -20.53 -1.76 -8.97
C LYS A 17 -19.75 -2.45 -10.10
N ASN A 18 -19.47 -1.75 -11.20
CA ASN A 18 -18.76 -2.28 -12.36
C ASN A 18 -17.39 -1.61 -12.61
N ASN A 19 -16.85 -0.90 -11.62
CA ASN A 19 -15.50 -0.33 -11.70
C ASN A 19 -14.56 -1.13 -10.78
N PRO A 20 -14.09 -2.32 -11.21
CA PRO A 20 -13.19 -3.13 -10.39
C PRO A 20 -11.96 -2.30 -10.05
N ALA A 21 -11.48 -2.43 -8.80
CA ALA A 21 -10.26 -1.74 -8.37
C ALA A 21 -9.14 -2.08 -9.36
N LYS A 22 -8.52 -1.03 -9.90
CA LYS A 22 -7.48 -1.15 -10.91
C LYS A 22 -6.13 -1.21 -10.22
N ILE A 23 -5.24 -2.01 -10.78
CA ILE A 23 -3.82 -1.91 -10.44
C ILE A 23 -3.31 -0.59 -11.03
N VAL A 24 -2.64 0.19 -10.20
CA VAL A 24 -2.03 1.47 -10.57
C VAL A 24 -0.56 1.46 -10.20
N ILE A 25 0.19 2.40 -10.78
CA ILE A 25 1.61 2.59 -10.43
C ILE A 25 1.73 3.56 -9.26
N GLY A 26 2.53 3.17 -8.27
CA GLY A 26 2.98 4.03 -7.18
C GLY A 26 4.50 4.20 -7.20
N ILE A 27 4.98 5.21 -6.47
CA ILE A 27 6.40 5.46 -6.25
C ILE A 27 6.65 5.53 -4.75
N MET A 28 7.51 4.66 -4.23
CA MET A 28 7.92 4.70 -2.82
C MET A 28 8.70 5.99 -2.54
N LYS A 29 8.29 6.74 -1.51
CA LYS A 29 9.04 7.91 -1.01
C LYS A 29 10.02 7.54 0.08
N SER A 30 9.67 6.52 0.86
CA SER A 30 10.51 5.90 1.87
C SER A 30 10.10 4.42 2.00
N PRO A 31 10.76 3.60 2.84
CA PRO A 31 10.30 2.23 3.11
C PRO A 31 8.89 2.15 3.73
N THR A 32 8.37 3.25 4.27
CA THR A 32 7.10 3.35 4.99
C THR A 32 6.10 4.30 4.32
N GLU A 33 6.43 4.90 3.19
CA GLU A 33 5.57 5.87 2.50
C GLU A 33 5.53 5.60 0.99
N CYS A 34 4.32 5.58 0.41
CA CYS A 34 4.10 5.34 -1.01
C CYS A 34 3.24 6.45 -1.61
N GLU A 35 3.71 7.09 -2.69
CA GLU A 35 2.90 8.04 -3.46
C GLU A 35 2.12 7.30 -4.54
N VAL A 36 0.79 7.45 -4.52
CA VAL A 36 -0.13 6.89 -5.51
C VAL A 36 -1.09 7.98 -5.96
N ALA A 37 -1.12 8.29 -7.27
CA ALA A 37 -2.00 9.30 -7.84
C ALA A 37 -1.96 10.67 -7.11
N LYS A 38 -0.76 11.09 -6.66
CA LYS A 38 -0.48 12.32 -5.87
C LYS A 38 -0.96 12.28 -4.42
N ASN A 39 -1.49 11.16 -3.94
CA ASN A 39 -1.74 10.93 -2.53
C ASN A 39 -0.56 10.20 -1.90
N ILE A 40 -0.15 10.60 -0.70
CA ILE A 40 0.91 9.91 0.07
C ILE A 40 0.22 8.98 1.06
N LEU A 41 0.52 7.70 0.94
CA LEU A 41 0.07 6.63 1.83
C LEU A 41 1.17 6.38 2.86
N ASP A 42 0.81 6.32 4.14
CA ASP A 42 1.72 5.92 5.21
C ASP A 42 1.66 4.40 5.48
N GLN A 43 2.46 3.93 6.44
CA GLN A 43 2.57 2.50 6.75
C GLN A 43 1.24 1.89 7.22
N ASP A 44 0.34 2.69 7.79
CA ASP A 44 -0.97 2.24 8.23
C ASP A 44 -1.96 2.21 7.06
N ASP A 45 -1.69 2.85 5.92
CA ASP A 45 -2.58 2.85 4.76
C ASP A 45 -2.38 1.67 3.80
N PHE A 46 -1.27 0.92 3.90
CA PHE A 46 -0.98 -0.15 2.94
C PHE A 46 -0.39 -1.44 3.54
N TYR A 47 -0.68 -2.54 2.87
CA TYR A 47 0.01 -3.82 3.06
C TYR A 47 1.09 -4.01 2.00
N VAL A 48 2.15 -4.74 2.35
CA VAL A 48 3.21 -5.14 1.43
C VAL A 48 3.19 -6.66 1.28
N ALA A 49 3.27 -7.16 0.04
CA ALA A 49 3.38 -8.59 -0.22
C ALA A 49 4.58 -9.22 0.52
N GLU A 50 4.43 -10.46 0.97
CA GLU A 50 5.43 -11.12 1.83
C GLU A 50 6.80 -11.19 1.17
N HIS A 51 6.88 -11.47 -0.13
CA HIS A 51 8.14 -11.57 -0.87
C HIS A 51 8.88 -10.24 -1.04
N LEU A 52 8.20 -9.11 -0.78
CA LEU A 52 8.79 -7.77 -0.77
C LEU A 52 9.18 -7.35 0.66
N SER A 53 9.10 -8.25 1.63
CA SER A 53 9.36 -7.99 3.04
C SER A 53 10.35 -8.99 3.62
N MET A 54 10.98 -8.64 4.74
CA MET A 54 11.83 -9.54 5.52
C MET A 54 11.44 -9.53 6.99
N LYS A 55 11.57 -10.69 7.63
CA LYS A 55 11.41 -10.83 9.09
C LYS A 55 12.72 -10.48 9.77
N LYS A 56 12.65 -9.59 10.75
CA LYS A 56 13.80 -9.19 11.57
C LYS A 56 13.47 -9.38 13.05
N ASN A 57 14.36 -10.05 13.77
CA ASN A 57 14.30 -10.15 15.21
C ASN A 57 14.79 -8.83 15.82
N VAL A 58 13.94 -8.19 16.62
CA VAL A 58 14.25 -6.95 17.31
C VAL A 58 14.06 -7.18 18.81
N ASN A 59 15.06 -6.81 19.59
CA ASN A 59 14.94 -6.81 21.04
C ASN A 59 14.21 -5.54 21.45
N VAL A 60 13.07 -5.70 22.11
CA VAL A 60 12.27 -4.61 22.66
C VAL A 60 12.35 -4.72 24.17
N VAL A 61 12.60 -3.60 24.84
CA VAL A 61 12.54 -3.53 26.30
C VAL A 61 11.11 -3.14 26.67
N GLU A 62 10.40 -4.07 27.32
CA GLU A 62 9.10 -3.81 27.93
C GLU A 62 9.21 -4.12 29.43
N ASN A 63 8.88 -3.15 30.29
CA ASN A 63 8.89 -3.31 31.75
C ASN A 63 10.24 -3.83 32.31
N ASP A 64 11.35 -3.24 31.87
CA ASP A 64 12.73 -3.63 32.24
C ASP A 64 13.13 -5.08 31.89
N GLN A 65 12.34 -5.75 31.03
CA GLN A 65 12.65 -7.08 30.51
C GLN A 65 12.91 -7.01 29.00
N GLU A 66 14.00 -7.63 28.55
CA GLU A 66 14.30 -7.80 27.13
C GLU A 66 13.42 -8.91 26.54
N LYS A 67 12.60 -8.55 25.56
CA LYS A 67 11.79 -9.47 24.79
C LYS A 67 12.20 -9.41 23.33
N GLN A 68 12.46 -10.57 22.74
CA GLN A 68 12.71 -10.66 21.31
C GLN A 68 11.37 -10.72 20.56
N VAL A 69 11.17 -9.79 19.63
CA VAL A 69 9.96 -9.67 18.82
C VAL A 69 10.32 -9.74 17.35
N GLU A 70 9.58 -10.53 16.57
CA GLU A 70 9.68 -10.52 15.11
C GLU A 70 8.95 -9.30 14.55
N LYS A 71 9.68 -8.44 13.84
CA LYS A 71 9.10 -7.34 13.06
C LYS A 71 9.26 -7.62 11.57
N ILE A 72 8.21 -7.33 10.80
CA ILE A 72 8.23 -7.37 9.34
C ILE A 72 8.70 -6.00 8.84
N GLN A 73 9.76 -5.99 8.04
CA GLN A 73 10.32 -4.79 7.44
C GLN A 73 10.27 -4.90 5.91
N SER A 74 9.77 -3.85 5.25
CA SER A 74 9.76 -3.76 3.78
C SER A 74 11.18 -3.72 3.20
N LEU A 75 11.40 -4.42 2.08
CA LEU A 75 12.63 -4.36 1.28
C LEU A 75 12.64 -3.21 0.27
N LEU A 76 11.51 -2.50 0.14
CA LEU A 76 11.35 -1.38 -0.78
C LEU A 76 12.06 -0.14 -0.26
N LYS A 77 12.61 0.65 -1.17
CA LYS A 77 13.33 1.90 -0.86
C LYS A 77 12.75 3.08 -1.63
N ALA A 78 13.11 4.28 -1.21
CA ALA A 78 12.78 5.50 -1.91
C ALA A 78 13.16 5.41 -3.40
N GLY A 79 12.23 5.79 -4.27
CA GLY A 79 12.36 5.73 -5.72
C GLY A 79 11.92 4.42 -6.38
N ASP A 80 11.64 3.36 -5.61
CA ASP A 80 11.12 2.11 -6.18
C ASP A 80 9.71 2.33 -6.76
N MET A 81 9.53 1.92 -8.01
CA MET A 81 8.21 1.88 -8.65
C MET A 81 7.49 0.59 -8.24
N VAL A 82 6.20 0.68 -7.92
CA VAL A 82 5.42 -0.44 -7.41
C VAL A 82 4.05 -0.56 -8.07
N ALA A 83 3.57 -1.79 -8.18
CA ALA A 83 2.19 -2.08 -8.56
C ALA A 83 1.30 -2.06 -7.31
N VAL A 84 0.32 -1.16 -7.29
CA VAL A 84 -0.57 -0.94 -6.15
C VAL A 84 -2.00 -1.29 -6.52
N TYR A 85 -2.66 -2.07 -5.67
CA TYR A 85 -4.07 -2.40 -5.76
C TYR A 85 -4.84 -1.77 -4.61
N ARG A 86 -5.97 -1.11 -4.89
CA ARG A 86 -6.83 -0.53 -3.86
C ARG A 86 -7.77 -1.60 -3.30
N LEU A 87 -7.67 -1.88 -2.00
CA LEU A 87 -8.55 -2.84 -1.31
C LEU A 87 -9.83 -2.17 -0.81
N SER A 88 -9.72 -0.93 -0.30
CA SER A 88 -10.84 -0.13 0.19
C SER A 88 -10.55 1.36 0.03
N ASP A 89 -11.39 2.22 0.62
CA ASP A 89 -11.14 3.66 0.58
C ASP A 89 -9.88 4.10 1.33
N GLU A 90 -9.47 3.31 2.33
CA GLU A 90 -8.37 3.63 3.26
C GLU A 90 -7.23 2.61 3.20
N LYS A 91 -7.40 1.48 2.49
CA LYS A 91 -6.40 0.41 2.45
C LYS A 91 -5.97 0.05 1.05
N TYR A 92 -4.65 -0.07 0.90
CA TYR A 92 -3.97 -0.43 -0.34
C TYR A 92 -3.11 -1.69 -0.16
N LEU A 93 -2.79 -2.35 -1.26
CA LEU A 93 -1.89 -3.49 -1.31
C LEU A 93 -0.80 -3.23 -2.34
N ILE A 94 0.45 -3.29 -1.91
CA ILE A 94 1.62 -3.30 -2.78
C ILE A 94 1.90 -4.74 -3.20
N LEU A 95 1.71 -5.02 -4.48
CA LEU A 95 1.79 -6.37 -5.07
C LEU A 95 3.22 -6.74 -5.46
N ASP A 96 3.89 -5.85 -6.21
CA ASP A 96 5.20 -6.09 -6.78
C ASP A 96 6.00 -4.80 -6.95
N LYS A 97 7.32 -4.96 -6.95
CA LYS A 97 8.24 -3.94 -7.44
C LYS A 97 8.34 -4.03 -8.96
N VAL A 98 8.12 -2.91 -9.63
CA VAL A 98 8.25 -2.78 -11.08
C VAL A 98 9.69 -2.41 -11.41
N VAL A 99 10.31 -3.20 -12.29
CA VAL A 99 11.67 -2.99 -12.76
C VAL A 99 11.69 -2.94 -14.29
N ASN A 100 12.57 -2.11 -14.84
CA ASN A 100 12.87 -2.17 -16.27
C ASN A 100 13.90 -3.28 -16.52
N VAL A 101 13.71 -4.07 -17.57
CA VAL A 101 14.66 -5.12 -17.94
C VAL A 101 15.54 -4.57 -19.06
N ASP A 102 16.75 -4.16 -18.70
CA ASP A 102 17.77 -3.82 -19.69
C ASP A 102 18.39 -5.12 -20.21
N VAL A 103 17.87 -5.64 -21.33
CA VAL A 103 18.52 -6.74 -22.04
C VAL A 103 19.68 -6.16 -22.85
N SER A 104 20.83 -6.02 -22.23
CA SER A 104 22.08 -5.83 -22.95
C SER A 104 22.45 -7.16 -23.61
N ILE A 105 22.24 -7.25 -24.92
CA ILE A 105 22.72 -8.36 -25.77
C ILE A 105 24.19 -8.11 -26.12
#